data_AF-A0A443RVU1-F1
#
_entry.id   AF-A0A443RVU1-F1
#
_cell.length_a   1.000
_cell.length_b   1.000
_cell.length_c   1.000
_cell.angle_alpha   90.00
_cell.angle_beta   90.00
_cell.angle_gamma   90.00
#
_symmetry.space_group_name_H-M   'P 1'
#
loop_
_entity.id
_entity.type
_entity.pdbx_description
1 polymer ?
#
loop_
_entity_poly.entity_id
_entity_poly.type
_entity_poly.pdbx_seq_one_letter_code
_entity_poly.pdbx_strand_id
1 'polypeptide(L)' 'MKACLISGFIKSFGKNAVQGAQTSIYCAVDEKAGEEHGLYYVNCKAEKPSKDARNDELAKKLWNVSLELVDLKDFNEI' A
#
# COMPACT_ATOMS: atom_id res chain seq x y z
N MET A 1 33.50 -12.10 9.30
CA MET A 1 33.34 -12.34 7.84
C MET A 1 32.02 -13.04 7.53
N LYS A 2 30.84 -12.39 7.64
CA LYS A 2 29.56 -12.97 7.16
C LYS A 2 28.54 -11.95 6.61
N ALA A 3 28.87 -10.65 6.57
CA ALA A 3 27.92 -9.59 6.17
C ALA A 3 28.03 -9.14 4.69
N CYS A 4 29.07 -9.55 3.95
CA CYS A 4 29.36 -8.99 2.63
C CYS A 4 28.61 -9.68 1.46
N LEU A 5 28.15 -10.92 1.62
CA LEU A 5 27.55 -11.68 0.50
C LEU A 5 26.07 -11.36 0.23
N ILE A 6 25.36 -10.79 1.22
CA ILE A 6 23.92 -10.49 1.11
C ILE A 6 23.68 -9.18 0.32
N SER A 7 24.66 -8.28 0.31
CA SER A 7 24.58 -6.93 -0.30
C SER A 7 24.48 -6.94 -1.84
N GLY A 8 25.09 -7.92 -2.51
CA GLY A 8 25.12 -7.99 -3.97
C GLY A 8 23.85 -8.57 -4.61
N PHE A 9 23.17 -9.50 -3.94
CA PHE A 9 22.03 -10.21 -4.53
C PHE A 9 20.72 -9.41 -4.47
N ILE A 10 20.49 -8.59 -3.45
CA ILE A 10 19.25 -7.79 -3.29
C ILE A 10 19.14 -6.74 -4.40
N LYS A 11 20.26 -6.21 -4.89
CA LYS A 11 20.29 -5.19 -5.96
C LYS A 11 19.84 -5.72 -7.34
N SER A 12 19.92 -7.03 -7.58
CA SER A 12 19.63 -7.60 -8.91
C SER A 12 18.18 -8.04 -9.10
N PHE A 13 17.42 -8.23 -8.02
CA PHE A 13 16.06 -8.78 -8.07
C PHE A 13 14.96 -7.82 -7.59
N GLY A 14 15.33 -6.62 -7.12
CA GLY A 14 14.37 -5.58 -6.73
C GLY A 14 14.02 -4.63 -7.87
N LYS A 15 12.84 -3.98 -7.79
CA LYS A 15 12.50 -2.84 -8.67
C LYS A 15 13.48 -1.69 -8.42
N ASN A 16 13.86 -0.99 -9.48
CA ASN A 16 14.55 0.29 -9.35
C ASN A 16 13.57 1.41 -8.97
N ALA A 17 14.07 2.60 -8.63
CA ALA A 17 13.24 3.72 -8.17
C ALA A 17 12.16 4.13 -9.20
N VAL A 18 12.51 4.15 -10.49
CA VAL A 18 11.57 4.48 -11.57
C VAL A 18 10.44 3.45 -11.65
N GLN A 19 10.79 2.16 -11.65
CA GLN A 19 9.81 1.06 -11.67
C GLN A 19 8.94 1.01 -10.40
N GLY A 20 9.47 1.42 -9.26
CA GLY A 20 8.73 1.49 -7.99
C GLY A 20 7.70 2.62 -7.98
N ALA A 21 8.06 3.79 -8.51
CA ALA A 21 7.20 4.98 -8.51
C ALA A 21 6.03 4.92 -9.50
N GLN A 22 6.12 4.08 -10.54
CA GLN A 22 5.16 4.03 -11.65
C GLN A 22 3.70 3.91 -11.20
N THR A 23 3.37 2.99 -10.29
CA THR A 23 1.97 2.77 -9.90
C THR A 23 1.41 3.94 -9.10
N SER A 24 2.20 4.55 -8.22
CA SER A 24 1.79 5.74 -7.49
C SER A 24 1.57 6.94 -8.41
N ILE A 25 2.44 7.14 -9.39
CA ILE A 25 2.27 8.20 -10.40
C ILE A 25 1.00 7.93 -11.22
N TYR A 26 0.80 6.69 -11.68
CA TYR A 26 -0.40 6.29 -12.44
C TYR A 26 -1.70 6.63 -11.69
N CYS A 27 -1.83 6.21 -10.42
CA CYS A 27 -3.01 6.52 -9.61
C CYS A 27 -3.20 8.03 -9.37
N ALA A 28 -2.15 8.84 -9.47
CA ALA A 28 -2.22 10.27 -9.21
C ALA A 28 -2.56 11.10 -10.46
N VAL A 29 -2.29 10.61 -11.67
CA VAL A 29 -2.37 11.42 -12.90
C VAL A 29 -3.22 10.82 -14.02
N ASP A 30 -3.53 9.53 -13.99
CA ASP A 30 -4.36 8.90 -15.02
C ASP A 30 -5.84 9.24 -14.78
N GLU A 31 -6.49 9.86 -15.77
CA GLU A 31 -7.88 10.32 -15.66
C GLU A 31 -8.85 9.19 -15.37
N LYS A 32 -8.67 8.01 -16.01
CA LYS A 32 -9.57 6.86 -15.82
C LYS A 32 -9.39 6.25 -14.44
N ALA A 33 -8.15 6.09 -14.00
CA ALA A 33 -7.87 5.63 -12.64
C ALA A 33 -8.42 6.60 -11.59
N GLY A 34 -8.45 7.90 -11.89
CA GLY A 34 -9.05 8.94 -11.04
C GLY A 34 -10.56 8.83 -10.86
N GLU A 35 -11.27 8.21 -11.80
CA GLU A 35 -12.72 7.92 -11.71
C GLU A 35 -13.03 6.67 -10.86
N GLU A 36 -12.02 5.86 -10.54
CA GLU A 36 -12.16 4.62 -9.78
C GLU A 36 -11.85 4.82 -8.29
N HIS A 37 -12.60 4.17 -7.39
CA HIS A 37 -12.43 4.33 -5.94
C HIS A 37 -12.43 2.98 -5.20
N GLY A 38 -11.69 2.91 -4.08
CA GLY A 38 -11.65 1.72 -3.23
C GLY A 38 -10.89 0.53 -3.83
N LEU A 39 -10.18 0.72 -4.95
CA LEU A 39 -9.39 -0.33 -5.60
C LEU A 39 -7.94 -0.35 -5.10
N TYR A 40 -7.31 -1.51 -5.22
CA TYR A 40 -5.90 -1.73 -4.93
C TYR A 40 -5.14 -1.91 -6.24
N TYR A 41 -4.07 -1.14 -6.48
CA TYR A 41 -3.32 -1.17 -7.74
C TYR A 41 -1.94 -1.79 -7.60
N VAL A 42 -1.57 -2.62 -8.58
CA VAL A 42 -0.23 -3.18 -8.74
C VAL A 42 0.16 -3.09 -10.21
N ASN A 43 1.37 -2.59 -10.49
CA ASN A 43 1.88 -2.43 -11.87
C ASN A 43 0.89 -1.64 -12.77
N CYS A 44 0.31 -0.56 -12.21
CA CYS A 44 -0.64 0.33 -12.89
C CYS A 44 -1.94 -0.34 -13.33
N LYS A 45 -2.40 -1.37 -12.60
CA LYS A 45 -3.66 -2.06 -12.84
C LYS A 45 -4.36 -2.41 -11.53
N ALA A 46 -5.68 -2.37 -11.53
CA ALA A 46 -6.49 -2.82 -10.41
C ALA A 46 -6.31 -4.33 -10.21
N GLU A 47 -6.06 -4.74 -8.96
CA GLU A 47 -5.79 -6.11 -8.57
C GLU A 47 -6.53 -6.46 -7.28
N LYS A 48 -6.77 -7.75 -7.08
CA LYS A 48 -7.46 -8.23 -5.88
C LYS A 48 -6.46 -8.31 -4.71
N PRO A 49 -6.66 -7.57 -3.60
CA PRO A 49 -5.79 -7.68 -2.44
C PRO A 49 -6.04 -8.98 -1.68
N SER A 50 -5.21 -9.24 -0.66
CA SER A 50 -5.30 -10.44 0.18
C SER A 50 -6.69 -10.58 0.84
N LYS A 51 -6.99 -11.76 1.39
CA LYS A 51 -8.26 -11.98 2.09
C LYS A 51 -8.38 -11.08 3.33
N ASP A 52 -7.31 -10.96 4.09
CA ASP A 52 -7.28 -10.16 5.31
C ASP A 52 -7.41 -8.66 5.03
N ALA A 53 -6.82 -8.18 3.93
CA ALA A 53 -6.98 -6.80 3.47
C ALA A 53 -8.41 -6.44 3.02
N ARG A 54 -9.29 -7.43 2.88
CA ARG A 54 -10.71 -7.27 2.51
C ARG A 54 -11.64 -7.62 3.68
N ASN A 55 -11.11 -7.72 4.90
CA ASN A 55 -11.89 -8.00 6.09
C ASN A 55 -12.23 -6.68 6.80
N ASP A 56 -13.49 -6.26 6.69
CA ASP A 56 -13.98 -5.00 7.26
C ASP A 56 -13.94 -4.98 8.79
N GLU A 57 -14.14 -6.14 9.45
CA GLU A 57 -14.05 -6.23 10.91
C GLU A 57 -12.62 -6.00 11.38
N LEU A 58 -11.65 -6.59 10.68
CA LEU A 58 -10.23 -6.39 10.95
C LEU A 58 -9.81 -4.94 10.68
N ALA A 59 -10.29 -4.34 9.59
CA ALA A 59 -10.03 -2.94 9.25
C ALA A 59 -10.55 -1.99 10.34
N LYS A 60 -11.79 -2.18 10.81
CA LYS A 60 -12.37 -1.40 11.92
C LYS A 60 -11.59 -1.55 13.22
N LYS A 61 -11.22 -2.79 13.58
CA LYS A 61 -10.40 -3.04 14.76
C LYS A 61 -9.04 -2.34 14.68
N LEU A 62 -8.39 -2.39 13.51
CA LEU A 62 -7.11 -1.74 13.28
C LEU A 62 -7.21 -0.22 13.39
N TRP A 63 -8.28 0.38 12.85
CA TRP A 63 -8.55 1.81 12.95
C TRP A 63 -8.66 2.26 14.40
N ASN A 64 -9.48 1.57 15.21
CA ASN A 64 -9.69 1.90 16.61
C ASN A 64 -8.39 1.84 17.43
N VAL A 65 -7.60 0.76 17.26
CA VAL A 65 -6.29 0.64 17.91
C VAL A 65 -5.35 1.77 17.47
N SER A 66 -5.37 2.14 16.19
CA SER A 66 -4.53 3.21 15.67
C SER A 66 -4.88 4.56 16.30
N LEU A 67 -6.18 4.86 16.44
CA LEU A 67 -6.67 6.06 17.12
C LEU A 67 -6.22 6.12 18.59
N GLU A 68 -6.34 5.01 19.32
CA GLU A 68 -5.86 4.90 20.71
C GLU A 68 -4.34 5.15 20.81
N LEU A 69 -3.56 4.63 19.86
CA LEU A 69 -2.09 4.78 19.86
C LEU A 69 -1.63 6.23 19.66
N VAL A 70 -2.41 7.04 18.94
CA VAL A 70 -2.07 8.45 18.66
C VAL A 70 -2.93 9.45 19.42
N ASP A 71 -3.73 8.98 20.38
CA ASP A 71 -4.65 9.78 21.21
C ASP A 71 -5.60 10.66 20.38
N LEU A 72 -6.19 10.09 19.33
CA LEU A 72 -7.19 10.74 18.49
C LEU A 72 -8.58 10.14 18.70
N LYS A 73 -9.61 10.96 18.48
CA LYS A 73 -11.00 10.50 18.42
C LYS A 73 -11.34 10.07 17.01
N ASP A 74 -12.34 9.19 16.87
CA ASP A 74 -12.84 8.85 15.53
C ASP A 74 -13.55 10.06 14.92
N PHE A 75 -13.23 10.36 13.67
CA PHE A 75 -13.82 11.47 12.91
C PHE A 75 -14.88 10.98 11.92
N ASN A 76 -15.14 9.67 11.85
CA ASN A 76 -16.15 9.07 10.99
C ASN A 76 -17.58 9.15 11.57
N GLU A 77 -17.82 9.97 12.61
CA GLU A 77 -19.15 10.26 13.15
C GLU A 77 -19.86 11.47 12.47
N ILE A 78 -19.46 11.84 11.25
CA ILE A 78 -20.17 12.85 10.41
C ILE A 78 -21.14 12.16 9.46
#